data_AF-A0A7C3LMU9-F1
#
_entry.id   AF-A0A7C3LMU9-F1
#
_cell.length_a   1.000
_cell.length_b   1.000
_cell.length_c   1.000
_cell.angle_alpha   90.00
_cell.angle_beta   90.00
_cell.angle_gamma   90.00
#
_symmetry.space_group_name_H-M   'P 1'
#
loop_
_entity.id
_entity.type
_entity.pdbx_description
1 polymer ?
#
loop_
_entity_poly.entity_id
_entity_poly.type
_entity_poly.pdbx_seq_one_letter_code
_entity_poly.pdbx_strand_id
1 'polypeptide(L)'
;MKGRKAFAGLFLIVTLSLTGITLFADSLGLDDHSGWGRMRTLFFVCNLLACMLIGFYILFTNQVESAIVSIWRRVNDNLLVQKWKDSGFVQPLIYLRKYLFTLPIMTVVILLYIWLISSGTWTTWISPTRHYGTLAQGFARGRLFMPTIPDPRLATLSNPYDPAVRHGIDTPVDVTYYKGRYYLYWGPVPALLLMPFQAVLHTRVGDLQLVFAFTCGTFLLLSILVIYLWELSFKKLPRWMLGVSVLLVGTANPTLFMLNNFKGARIYEAAITGGQFFLVSGLLLAVLALKKSRAYWILALSGILWALSIGTRLFLILPICGMIFVIAYGWLHGKRPALEKAVSLFAIGFPLLLGMLILGWYNWERFGSVTESGLYYQL
;
A
#
# COMPACT_ATOMS: atom_id res chain seq x y z
N MET A 1 5.65 21.66 -26.91
CA MET A 1 4.58 21.14 -27.80
C MET A 1 4.73 19.66 -28.19
N LYS A 2 5.80 19.21 -28.88
CA LYS A 2 5.93 17.83 -29.44
C LYS A 2 5.34 16.70 -28.55
N GLY A 3 5.71 16.62 -27.27
CA GLY A 3 5.21 15.60 -26.35
C GLY A 3 3.67 15.57 -26.10
N ARG A 4 2.95 16.70 -26.24
CA ARG A 4 1.47 16.70 -26.16
C ARG A 4 0.83 16.11 -27.41
N LYS A 5 1.38 16.40 -28.60
CA LYS A 5 0.91 15.78 -29.86
C LYS A 5 1.15 14.26 -29.87
N ALA A 6 2.29 13.80 -29.36
CA ALA A 6 2.57 12.36 -29.21
C ALA A 6 1.63 11.66 -28.23
N PHE A 7 1.29 12.29 -27.09
CA PHE A 7 0.31 11.74 -26.15
C PHE A 7 -1.08 11.63 -26.76
N ALA A 8 -1.56 12.72 -27.36
CA ALA A 8 -2.85 12.76 -28.03
C ALA A 8 -2.93 11.70 -29.15
N GLY A 9 -1.85 11.52 -29.94
CA GLY A 9 -1.79 10.48 -30.97
C GLY A 9 -1.90 9.05 -30.41
N LEU A 10 -1.13 8.70 -29.37
CA LEU A 10 -1.21 7.36 -28.77
C LEU A 10 -2.58 7.11 -28.14
N PHE A 11 -3.13 8.08 -27.40
CA PHE A 11 -4.43 7.92 -26.77
C PHE A 11 -5.60 7.96 -27.77
N LEU A 12 -5.46 8.68 -28.90
CA LEU A 12 -6.39 8.59 -30.02
C LEU A 12 -6.39 7.19 -30.63
N ILE A 13 -5.22 6.54 -30.77
CA ILE A 13 -5.14 5.14 -31.19
C ILE A 13 -5.88 4.25 -30.18
N VAL A 14 -5.66 4.43 -28.88
CA VAL A 14 -6.35 3.64 -27.83
C VAL A 14 -7.88 3.84 -27.87
N THR A 15 -8.39 5.08 -28.01
CA THR A 15 -9.85 5.32 -28.09
C THR A 15 -10.44 4.92 -29.43
N LEU A 16 -9.71 4.98 -30.54
CA LEU A 16 -10.13 4.39 -31.82
C LEU A 16 -10.17 2.86 -31.75
N SER A 17 -9.19 2.21 -31.14
CA SER A 17 -9.22 0.76 -30.90
C SER A 17 -10.38 0.35 -29.98
N LEU A 18 -10.64 1.08 -28.89
CA LEU A 18 -11.79 0.83 -28.03
C LEU A 18 -13.12 1.11 -28.73
N THR A 19 -13.18 2.12 -29.61
CA THR A 19 -14.35 2.35 -30.49
C THR A 19 -14.57 1.16 -31.43
N GLY A 20 -13.51 0.66 -32.07
CA GLY A 20 -13.57 -0.54 -32.92
C GLY A 20 -14.05 -1.77 -32.16
N ILE A 21 -13.47 -2.06 -31.00
CA ILE A 21 -13.87 -3.18 -30.13
C ILE A 21 -15.33 -3.02 -29.67
N THR A 22 -15.79 -1.80 -29.39
CA THR A 22 -17.20 -1.52 -29.02
C THR A 22 -18.15 -1.82 -30.19
N LEU A 23 -17.87 -1.27 -31.37
CA LEU A 23 -18.73 -1.41 -32.55
C LEU A 23 -18.79 -2.86 -33.03
N PHE A 24 -17.63 -3.52 -33.14
CA PHE A 24 -17.51 -4.88 -33.64
C PHE A 24 -17.58 -5.97 -32.55
N ALA A 25 -18.01 -5.65 -31.32
CA ALA A 25 -18.05 -6.61 -30.19
C ALA A 25 -18.75 -7.94 -30.53
N ASP A 26 -19.87 -7.86 -31.25
CA ASP A 26 -20.67 -8.98 -31.78
C ASP A 26 -19.86 -9.79 -32.81
N SER A 27 -19.36 -9.14 -33.87
CA SER A 27 -18.52 -9.74 -34.91
C SER A 27 -17.17 -10.28 -34.41
N LEU A 28 -16.75 -9.94 -33.19
CA LEU A 28 -15.55 -10.42 -32.51
C LEU A 28 -15.83 -11.54 -31.48
N GLY A 29 -17.09 -11.93 -31.28
CA GLY A 29 -17.47 -12.92 -30.25
C GLY A 29 -17.22 -12.44 -28.81
N LEU A 30 -17.31 -11.13 -28.57
CA LEU A 30 -17.09 -10.49 -27.27
C LEU A 30 -18.40 -10.07 -26.57
N ASP A 31 -19.53 -10.06 -27.29
CA ASP A 31 -20.86 -9.83 -26.74
C ASP A 31 -21.90 -10.54 -27.61
N ASP A 32 -22.55 -11.59 -27.10
CA ASP A 32 -23.49 -12.44 -27.85
C ASP A 32 -24.82 -11.72 -28.19
N HIS A 33 -24.95 -10.44 -27.84
CA HIS A 33 -26.17 -9.66 -27.99
C HIS A 33 -26.00 -8.59 -29.08
N SER A 34 -26.75 -8.75 -30.17
CA SER A 34 -26.76 -7.83 -31.33
C SER A 34 -27.02 -6.35 -31.00
N GLY A 35 -27.72 -6.06 -29.89
CA GLY A 35 -27.98 -4.72 -29.38
C GLY A 35 -26.88 -4.19 -28.43
N TRP A 36 -27.26 -3.39 -27.43
CA TRP A 36 -26.33 -2.92 -26.40
C TRP A 36 -26.17 -3.95 -25.27
N GLY A 37 -25.39 -5.00 -25.55
CA GLY A 37 -24.99 -5.99 -24.56
C GLY A 37 -24.06 -5.43 -23.47
N ARG A 38 -23.74 -6.28 -22.48
CA ARG A 38 -23.00 -5.86 -21.27
C ARG A 38 -21.55 -5.50 -21.58
N MET A 39 -20.90 -6.22 -22.50
CA MET A 39 -19.50 -6.01 -22.85
C MET A 39 -19.34 -4.82 -23.79
N ARG A 40 -20.23 -4.67 -24.78
CA ARG A 40 -20.34 -3.47 -25.64
C ARG A 40 -20.57 -2.22 -24.79
N THR A 41 -21.45 -2.27 -23.79
CA THR A 41 -21.65 -1.17 -22.83
C THR A 41 -20.39 -0.90 -21.99
N LEU A 42 -19.71 -1.93 -21.49
CA LEU A 42 -18.46 -1.78 -20.72
C LEU A 42 -17.34 -1.14 -21.56
N PHE A 43 -17.12 -1.61 -22.79
CA PHE A 43 -16.11 -1.04 -23.69
C PHE A 43 -16.41 0.43 -24.03
N PHE A 44 -17.69 0.78 -24.26
CA PHE A 44 -18.10 2.16 -24.46
C PHE A 44 -17.84 3.04 -23.24
N VAL A 45 -18.16 2.59 -22.01
CA VAL A 45 -17.88 3.34 -20.78
C VAL A 45 -16.38 3.50 -20.56
N CYS A 46 -15.57 2.45 -20.78
CA CYS A 46 -14.10 2.53 -20.72
C CYS A 46 -13.53 3.52 -21.74
N ASN A 47 -14.09 3.56 -22.96
CA ASN A 47 -13.72 4.50 -24.01
C ASN A 47 -14.11 5.95 -23.65
N LEU A 48 -15.33 6.15 -23.11
CA LEU A 48 -15.81 7.44 -22.64
C LEU A 48 -14.95 7.99 -21.50
N LEU A 49 -14.54 7.12 -20.56
CA LEU A 49 -13.60 7.45 -19.49
C LEU A 49 -12.21 7.78 -20.05
N ALA A 50 -11.69 7.02 -21.02
CA ALA A 50 -10.42 7.35 -21.68
C ALA A 50 -10.49 8.72 -22.38
N CYS A 51 -11.56 9.01 -23.12
CA CYS A 51 -11.84 10.31 -23.72
C CYS A 51 -11.91 11.44 -22.67
N MET A 52 -12.59 11.23 -21.54
CA MET A 52 -12.61 12.18 -20.43
C MET A 52 -11.21 12.41 -19.82
N LEU A 53 -10.38 11.37 -19.68
CA LEU A 53 -9.01 11.50 -19.17
C LEU A 53 -8.09 12.26 -20.13
N ILE A 54 -8.23 12.04 -21.44
CA ILE A 54 -7.53 12.81 -22.49
C ILE A 54 -7.96 14.28 -22.41
N GLY A 55 -9.27 14.54 -22.44
CA GLY A 55 -9.83 15.89 -22.37
C GLY A 55 -9.39 16.61 -21.09
N PHE A 56 -9.48 15.94 -19.95
CA PHE A 56 -9.07 16.50 -18.66
C PHE A 56 -7.58 16.87 -18.66
N TYR A 57 -6.70 15.96 -19.13
CA TYR A 57 -5.27 16.23 -19.21
C TYR A 57 -4.93 17.36 -20.19
N ILE A 58 -5.59 17.45 -21.35
CA ILE A 58 -5.31 18.49 -22.35
C ILE A 58 -5.78 19.87 -21.87
N LEU A 59 -7.01 19.96 -21.34
CA LEU A 59 -7.64 21.21 -20.91
C LEU A 59 -7.08 21.70 -19.57
N PHE A 60 -7.13 20.85 -18.54
CA PHE A 60 -6.94 21.29 -17.16
C PHE A 60 -5.49 21.19 -16.66
N THR A 61 -4.56 20.50 -17.33
CA THR A 61 -3.15 20.43 -16.84
C THR A 61 -2.53 21.83 -16.66
N ASN A 62 -2.74 22.76 -17.60
CA ASN A 62 -2.26 24.14 -17.47
C ASN A 62 -2.91 24.88 -16.28
N GLN A 63 -4.19 24.62 -16.04
CA GLN A 63 -5.01 25.32 -15.04
C GLN A 63 -4.74 24.77 -13.63
N VAL A 64 -4.57 23.45 -13.49
CA VAL A 64 -4.13 22.77 -12.26
C VAL A 64 -2.68 23.14 -11.92
N GLU A 65 -1.77 23.17 -12.90
CA GLU A 65 -0.39 23.63 -12.68
C GLU A 65 -0.38 25.11 -12.24
N SER A 66 -1.22 25.97 -12.85
CA SER A 66 -1.40 27.37 -12.43
C SER A 66 -1.97 27.53 -11.02
N ALA A 67 -3.07 26.83 -10.71
CA ALA A 67 -3.77 26.91 -9.42
C ALA A 67 -2.92 26.34 -8.28
N ILE A 68 -2.23 25.23 -8.49
CA ILE A 68 -1.29 24.71 -7.50
C ILE A 68 -0.14 25.69 -7.32
N VAL A 69 0.40 26.31 -8.38
CA VAL A 69 1.46 27.33 -8.26
C VAL A 69 1.01 28.59 -7.53
N SER A 70 -0.23 29.06 -7.70
CA SER A 70 -0.74 30.23 -6.98
C SER A 70 -0.98 29.95 -5.48
N ILE A 71 -1.50 28.75 -5.15
CA ILE A 71 -1.56 28.24 -3.77
C ILE A 71 -0.14 28.12 -3.20
N TRP A 72 0.80 27.53 -3.95
CA TRP A 72 2.19 27.38 -3.53
C TRP A 72 2.87 28.72 -3.26
N ARG A 73 2.56 29.76 -4.05
CA ARG A 73 3.07 31.13 -3.83
C ARG A 73 2.59 31.66 -2.48
N ARG A 74 1.27 31.63 -2.23
CA ARG A 74 0.67 32.05 -0.95
C ARG A 74 1.23 31.28 0.28
N VAL A 75 1.54 29.99 0.12
CA VAL A 75 2.17 29.18 1.18
C VAL A 75 3.66 29.54 1.34
N ASN A 76 4.38 29.76 0.25
CA ASN A 76 5.80 30.10 0.22
C ASN A 76 6.13 31.48 0.81
N ASP A 77 5.22 32.43 0.64
CA ASP A 77 5.40 33.81 1.07
C ASP A 77 5.13 33.97 2.59
N ASN A 78 4.79 32.87 3.28
CA ASN A 78 4.64 32.77 4.73
C ASN A 78 6.01 32.60 5.42
N LEU A 79 6.30 33.43 6.42
CA LEU A 79 7.57 33.49 7.15
C LEU A 79 8.04 32.15 7.74
N LEU A 80 7.12 31.28 8.16
CA LEU A 80 7.46 29.95 8.66
C LEU A 80 8.06 29.06 7.56
N VAL A 81 7.51 29.13 6.34
CA VAL A 81 7.95 28.31 5.20
C VAL A 81 9.30 28.78 4.67
N GLN A 82 9.66 30.05 4.83
CA GLN A 82 11.02 30.54 4.55
C GLN A 82 12.05 29.92 5.51
N LYS A 83 11.81 29.94 6.83
CA LYS A 83 12.69 29.24 7.80
C LYS A 83 12.84 27.74 7.51
N TRP A 84 11.85 27.10 6.90
CA TRP A 84 11.89 25.68 6.52
C TRP A 84 12.58 25.42 5.15
N LYS A 85 12.83 26.45 4.35
CA LYS A 85 13.65 26.34 3.13
C LYS A 85 15.13 26.28 3.47
N ASP A 86 15.58 27.09 4.40
CA ASP A 86 16.99 27.22 4.76
C ASP A 86 17.52 25.96 5.48
N SER A 87 16.64 25.22 6.16
CA SER A 87 16.92 23.87 6.69
C SER A 87 16.97 22.77 5.62
N GLY A 88 16.76 23.10 4.35
CA GLY A 88 16.72 22.17 3.21
C GLY A 88 15.45 21.32 3.11
N PHE A 89 14.56 21.37 4.09
CA PHE A 89 13.38 20.51 4.21
C PHE A 89 12.37 20.69 3.05
N VAL A 90 12.30 21.90 2.48
CA VAL A 90 11.34 22.27 1.43
C VAL A 90 11.80 21.92 0.00
N GLN A 91 13.08 21.66 -0.25
CA GLN A 91 13.55 21.37 -1.62
C GLN A 91 12.80 20.20 -2.33
N PRO A 92 12.49 19.07 -1.68
CA PRO A 92 11.74 17.98 -2.30
C PRO A 92 10.37 18.41 -2.86
N LEU A 93 9.68 19.34 -2.19
CA LEU A 93 8.39 19.88 -2.64
C LEU A 93 8.55 20.75 -3.91
N ILE A 94 9.67 21.47 -4.01
CA ILE A 94 10.01 22.24 -5.22
C ILE A 94 10.34 21.30 -6.39
N TYR A 95 11.02 20.18 -6.14
CA TYR A 95 11.24 19.15 -7.18
C TYR A 95 9.92 18.49 -7.64
N LEU A 96 8.98 18.23 -6.72
CA LEU A 96 7.65 17.72 -7.06
C LEU A 96 6.83 18.68 -7.94
N ARG A 97 7.12 20.00 -7.94
CA ARG A 97 6.47 20.97 -8.84
C ARG A 97 6.56 20.56 -10.33
N LYS A 98 7.67 19.94 -10.74
CA LYS A 98 7.88 19.45 -12.13
C LYS A 98 6.92 18.33 -12.52
N TYR A 99 6.27 17.70 -11.54
CA TYR A 99 5.47 16.49 -11.66
C TYR A 99 3.99 16.67 -11.27
N LEU A 100 3.53 17.90 -11.01
CA LEU A 100 2.13 18.17 -10.66
C LEU A 100 1.11 17.65 -11.69
N PHE A 101 1.51 17.49 -12.96
CA PHE A 101 0.70 16.87 -14.01
C PHE A 101 0.34 15.40 -13.75
N THR A 102 1.02 14.70 -12.83
CA THR A 102 0.65 13.35 -12.40
C THR A 102 -0.39 13.33 -11.30
N LEU A 103 -0.62 14.45 -10.59
CA LEU A 103 -1.60 14.49 -9.49
C LEU A 103 -3.04 14.18 -9.94
N PRO A 104 -3.55 14.70 -11.08
CA PRO A 104 -4.86 14.27 -11.59
C PRO A 104 -4.97 12.77 -11.84
N ILE A 105 -3.88 12.13 -12.28
CA ILE A 105 -3.82 10.68 -12.52
C ILE A 105 -3.88 9.93 -11.18
N MET A 106 -3.16 10.42 -10.16
CA MET A 106 -3.25 9.87 -8.80
C MET A 106 -4.66 10.03 -8.21
N THR A 107 -5.29 11.18 -8.40
CA THR A 107 -6.69 11.41 -7.97
C THR A 107 -7.64 10.45 -8.67
N VAL A 108 -7.51 10.23 -9.98
CA VAL A 108 -8.33 9.26 -10.74
C VAL A 108 -8.15 7.84 -10.21
N VAL A 109 -6.92 7.40 -9.93
CA VAL A 109 -6.65 6.08 -9.34
C VAL A 109 -7.27 5.97 -7.94
N ILE A 110 -7.17 6.99 -7.09
CA ILE A 110 -7.78 6.99 -5.76
C ILE A 110 -9.32 7.01 -5.84
N LEU A 111 -9.91 7.73 -6.80
CA LEU A 111 -11.35 7.70 -7.06
C LEU A 111 -11.81 6.31 -7.54
N LEU A 112 -11.03 5.64 -8.40
CA LEU A 112 -11.26 4.24 -8.77
C LEU A 112 -11.17 3.31 -7.55
N TYR A 113 -10.22 3.54 -6.63
CA TYR A 113 -10.12 2.76 -5.39
C TYR A 113 -11.35 2.96 -4.49
N ILE A 114 -11.87 4.19 -4.38
CA ILE A 114 -13.11 4.53 -3.66
C ILE A 114 -14.34 3.88 -4.33
N TRP A 115 -14.37 3.82 -5.66
CA TRP A 115 -15.41 3.12 -6.41
C TRP A 115 -15.35 1.59 -6.17
N LEU A 116 -14.17 0.98 -6.19
CA LEU A 116 -13.98 -0.46 -5.96
C LEU A 116 -14.36 -0.89 -4.53
N ILE A 117 -13.91 -0.16 -3.50
CA ILE A 117 -14.17 -0.50 -2.09
C ILE A 117 -15.65 -0.33 -1.67
N SER A 118 -16.40 0.45 -2.43
CA SER A 118 -17.82 0.70 -2.22
C SER A 118 -18.72 -0.13 -3.16
N SER A 119 -18.15 -1.06 -3.94
CA SER A 119 -18.83 -1.79 -5.03
C SER A 119 -19.64 -0.87 -5.96
N GLY A 120 -19.08 0.31 -6.26
CA GLY A 120 -19.67 1.34 -7.12
C GLY A 120 -20.65 2.30 -6.44
N THR A 121 -20.97 2.12 -5.15
CA THR A 121 -21.89 3.00 -4.42
C THR A 121 -21.25 4.31 -3.93
N TRP A 122 -19.92 4.44 -4.02
CA TRP A 122 -19.06 5.50 -3.46
C TRP A 122 -19.04 5.61 -1.93
N THR A 123 -20.21 5.49 -1.28
CA THR A 123 -20.40 5.78 0.15
C THR A 123 -20.47 4.55 1.05
N THR A 124 -20.96 3.41 0.58
CA THR A 124 -21.24 2.24 1.44
C THR A 124 -20.03 1.31 1.53
N TRP A 125 -19.27 1.39 2.62
CA TRP A 125 -18.05 0.61 2.87
C TRP A 125 -18.30 -0.47 3.93
N ILE A 126 -18.49 -1.73 3.52
CA ILE A 126 -18.85 -2.82 4.42
C ILE A 126 -17.59 -3.59 4.83
N SER A 127 -17.09 -3.40 6.06
CA SER A 127 -16.02 -4.25 6.60
C SER A 127 -16.65 -5.46 7.33
N PRO A 128 -16.66 -6.68 6.74
CA PRO A 128 -17.23 -7.85 7.40
C PRO A 128 -16.46 -8.25 8.66
N THR A 129 -15.15 -7.95 8.70
CA THR A 129 -14.28 -8.24 9.84
C THR A 129 -13.66 -6.98 10.45
N ARG A 130 -13.24 -7.09 11.72
CA ARG A 130 -12.56 -6.05 12.51
C ARG A 130 -11.45 -6.64 13.40
N HIS A 131 -10.74 -7.67 12.93
CA HIS A 131 -9.78 -8.41 13.74
C HIS A 131 -8.65 -7.52 14.28
N TYR A 132 -8.03 -6.66 13.45
CA TYR A 132 -6.96 -5.77 13.93
C TYR A 132 -7.48 -4.72 14.89
N GLY A 133 -8.68 -4.18 14.65
CA GLY A 133 -9.34 -3.27 15.58
C GLY A 133 -9.70 -3.92 16.91
N THR A 134 -9.95 -5.24 16.91
CA THR A 134 -10.24 -6.01 18.11
C THR A 134 -8.95 -6.35 18.87
N LEU A 135 -7.87 -6.72 18.18
CA LEU A 135 -6.54 -6.92 18.80
C LEU A 135 -5.97 -5.60 19.36
N ALA A 136 -6.21 -4.46 18.70
CA ALA A 136 -5.82 -3.14 19.20
C ALA A 136 -6.46 -2.80 20.56
N GLN A 137 -7.70 -3.26 20.82
CA GLN A 137 -8.36 -3.14 22.13
C GLN A 137 -7.80 -4.12 23.17
N GLY A 138 -7.13 -5.20 22.74
CA GLY A 138 -6.28 -6.02 23.60
C GLY A 138 -5.03 -5.25 24.03
N PHE A 139 -4.27 -4.72 23.06
CA PHE A 139 -3.05 -3.95 23.32
C PHE A 139 -3.31 -2.73 24.21
N ALA A 140 -4.39 -1.98 23.97
CA ALA A 140 -4.83 -0.86 24.81
C ALA A 140 -5.17 -1.24 26.27
N ARG A 141 -5.27 -2.54 26.58
CA ARG A 141 -5.51 -3.11 27.92
C ARG A 141 -4.34 -3.95 28.44
N GLY A 142 -3.15 -3.82 27.84
CA GLY A 142 -1.95 -4.59 28.21
C GLY A 142 -2.05 -6.09 27.89
N ARG A 143 -2.87 -6.49 26.90
CA ARG A 143 -3.13 -7.91 26.56
C ARG A 143 -2.71 -8.20 25.13
N LEU A 144 -2.01 -9.30 24.91
CA LEU A 144 -1.54 -9.72 23.57
C LEU A 144 -2.58 -10.54 22.78
N PHE A 145 -3.81 -10.66 23.32
CA PHE A 145 -4.94 -11.41 22.76
C PHE A 145 -6.15 -10.50 22.54
N MET A 146 -7.04 -10.91 21.64
CA MET A 146 -8.31 -10.23 21.39
C MET A 146 -9.24 -10.32 22.62
N PRO A 147 -9.94 -9.24 23.02
CA PRO A 147 -10.89 -9.27 24.13
C PRO A 147 -12.18 -10.07 23.86
N THR A 148 -12.33 -10.67 22.67
CA THR A 148 -13.37 -11.64 22.34
C THR A 148 -13.26 -12.88 23.22
N ILE A 149 -14.37 -13.31 23.83
CA ILE A 149 -14.44 -14.53 24.63
C ILE A 149 -14.68 -15.72 23.68
N PRO A 150 -13.85 -16.78 23.70
CA PRO A 150 -14.12 -18.01 22.93
C PRO A 150 -15.32 -18.78 23.48
N ASP A 151 -15.98 -19.57 22.62
CA ASP A 151 -17.03 -20.50 23.07
C ASP A 151 -16.42 -21.55 24.03
N PRO A 152 -16.97 -21.74 25.25
CA PRO A 152 -16.46 -22.72 26.21
C PRO A 152 -16.35 -24.14 25.65
N ARG A 153 -17.18 -24.51 24.67
CA ARG A 153 -17.13 -25.84 24.01
C ARG A 153 -15.76 -26.12 23.38
N LEU A 154 -15.05 -25.10 22.88
CA LEU A 154 -13.69 -25.26 22.34
C LEU A 154 -12.69 -25.81 23.37
N ALA A 155 -12.89 -25.51 24.66
CA ALA A 155 -12.04 -26.04 25.74
C ALA A 155 -12.38 -27.49 26.12
N THR A 156 -13.50 -28.03 25.63
CA THR A 156 -13.92 -29.43 25.85
C THR A 156 -13.63 -30.35 24.67
N LEU A 157 -13.18 -29.82 23.53
CA LEU A 157 -12.78 -30.64 22.38
C LEU A 157 -11.38 -31.22 22.58
N SER A 158 -11.21 -32.50 22.24
CA SER A 158 -9.89 -33.17 22.21
C SER A 158 -8.95 -32.55 21.18
N ASN A 159 -9.48 -32.06 20.08
CA ASN A 159 -8.78 -31.26 19.08
C ASN A 159 -9.70 -30.13 18.57
N PRO A 160 -9.60 -28.88 19.06
CA PRO A 160 -10.43 -27.77 18.60
C PRO A 160 -10.06 -27.26 17.19
N TYR A 161 -8.87 -27.63 16.69
CA TYR A 161 -8.36 -27.18 15.39
C TYR A 161 -8.96 -27.95 14.22
N ASP A 162 -9.50 -29.15 14.46
CA ASP A 162 -10.20 -29.96 13.45
C ASP A 162 -11.57 -29.35 13.11
N PRO A 163 -11.82 -28.90 11.86
CA PRO A 163 -13.12 -28.34 11.45
C PRO A 163 -14.29 -29.32 11.56
N ALA A 164 -14.06 -30.63 11.44
CA ALA A 164 -15.11 -31.64 11.56
C ALA A 164 -15.57 -31.80 13.02
N VAL A 165 -14.63 -31.75 13.98
CA VAL A 165 -14.91 -31.84 15.42
C VAL A 165 -15.52 -30.54 15.97
N ARG A 166 -15.21 -29.39 15.35
CA ARG A 166 -15.73 -28.06 15.71
C ARG A 166 -17.11 -27.72 15.10
N HIS A 167 -17.71 -28.64 14.35
CA HIS A 167 -19.00 -28.41 13.68
C HIS A 167 -20.10 -27.93 14.66
N GLY A 168 -20.75 -26.79 14.34
CA GLY A 168 -21.78 -26.17 15.19
C GLY A 168 -21.24 -25.28 16.32
N ILE A 169 -19.95 -24.95 16.32
CA ILE A 169 -19.36 -23.87 17.13
C ILE A 169 -19.09 -22.68 16.22
N ASP A 170 -19.67 -21.51 16.53
CA ASP A 170 -19.34 -20.27 15.83
C ASP A 170 -17.97 -19.76 16.32
N THR A 171 -17.04 -19.58 15.39
CA THR A 171 -15.67 -19.14 15.66
C THR A 171 -15.24 -18.12 14.63
N PRO A 172 -14.61 -16.99 15.02
CA PRO A 172 -14.12 -16.00 14.07
C PRO A 172 -13.14 -16.63 13.05
N VAL A 173 -13.26 -16.26 11.78
CA VAL A 173 -12.44 -16.80 10.68
C VAL A 173 -10.96 -16.45 10.88
N ASP A 174 -10.08 -17.42 10.63
CA ASP A 174 -8.61 -17.27 10.62
C ASP A 174 -8.01 -16.63 11.89
N VAL A 175 -8.56 -17.02 13.05
CA VAL A 175 -8.00 -16.68 14.36
C VAL A 175 -7.28 -17.86 14.98
N THR A 176 -6.23 -17.55 15.74
CA THR A 176 -5.50 -18.53 16.53
C THR A 176 -6.22 -18.76 17.86
N TYR A 177 -6.57 -19.99 18.21
CA TYR A 177 -7.11 -20.32 19.54
C TYR A 177 -6.04 -21.02 20.39
N TYR A 178 -5.66 -20.43 21.53
CA TYR A 178 -4.66 -21.04 22.41
C TYR A 178 -4.97 -20.72 23.87
N LYS A 179 -4.90 -21.73 24.74
CA LYS A 179 -5.16 -21.63 26.20
C LYS A 179 -6.39 -20.77 26.57
N GLY A 180 -7.51 -20.98 25.87
CA GLY A 180 -8.77 -20.27 26.14
C GLY A 180 -8.79 -18.79 25.69
N ARG A 181 -7.89 -18.38 24.78
CA ARG A 181 -7.82 -17.02 24.22
C ARG A 181 -7.78 -17.06 22.69
N TYR A 182 -8.27 -16.00 22.04
CA TYR A 182 -8.08 -15.78 20.61
C TYR A 182 -6.92 -14.78 20.35
N TYR A 183 -6.00 -15.17 19.48
CA TYR A 183 -4.88 -14.36 18.98
C TYR A 183 -4.97 -14.24 17.44
N LEU A 184 -4.10 -13.43 16.83
CA LEU A 184 -3.92 -13.38 15.38
C LEU A 184 -2.49 -13.82 15.02
N TYR A 185 -2.36 -14.74 14.08
CA TYR A 185 -1.07 -15.09 13.47
C TYR A 185 -0.65 -14.09 12.36
N TRP A 186 -1.60 -13.30 11.85
CA TRP A 186 -1.42 -12.26 10.83
C TRP A 186 -0.67 -10.98 11.27
N GLY A 187 0.25 -11.10 12.24
CA GLY A 187 1.15 -10.01 12.66
C GLY A 187 0.51 -8.94 13.57
N PRO A 188 1.24 -8.41 14.57
CA PRO A 188 0.70 -7.38 15.46
C PRO A 188 0.59 -5.99 14.83
N VAL A 189 1.37 -5.66 13.80
CA VAL A 189 1.64 -4.26 13.44
C VAL A 189 0.41 -3.43 13.05
N PRO A 190 -0.54 -3.90 12.22
CA PRO A 190 -1.72 -3.07 11.90
C PRO A 190 -2.62 -2.81 13.12
N ALA A 191 -2.65 -3.71 14.10
CA ALA A 191 -3.32 -3.49 15.39
C ALA A 191 -2.55 -2.51 16.29
N LEU A 192 -1.21 -2.55 16.29
CA LEU A 192 -0.38 -1.54 16.97
C LEU A 192 -0.59 -0.13 16.40
N LEU A 193 -0.75 0.00 15.07
CA LEU A 193 -1.12 1.28 14.44
C LEU A 193 -2.53 1.73 14.86
N LEU A 194 -3.52 0.83 14.88
CA LEU A 194 -4.90 1.18 15.22
C LEU A 194 -5.09 1.56 16.69
N MET A 195 -4.26 1.06 17.62
CA MET A 195 -4.37 1.32 19.06
C MET A 195 -4.51 2.84 19.39
N PRO A 196 -3.59 3.74 19.00
CA PRO A 196 -3.76 5.18 19.24
C PRO A 196 -4.94 5.79 18.48
N PHE A 197 -5.21 5.36 17.23
CA PHE A 197 -6.32 5.91 16.46
C PHE A 197 -7.69 5.56 17.07
N GLN A 198 -7.90 4.34 17.57
CA GLN A 198 -9.16 3.97 18.24
C GLN A 198 -9.30 4.61 19.62
N ALA A 199 -8.19 4.88 20.32
CA ALA A 199 -8.20 5.62 21.58
C ALA A 199 -8.67 7.08 21.39
N VAL A 200 -8.29 7.73 20.29
CA VAL A 200 -8.67 9.13 19.97
C VAL A 200 -10.03 9.24 19.27
N LEU A 201 -10.31 8.37 18.29
CA LEU A 201 -11.51 8.49 17.45
C LEU A 201 -12.74 7.76 18.02
N HIS A 202 -12.58 6.99 19.10
CA HIS A 202 -13.61 6.14 19.75
C HIS A 202 -14.42 5.22 18.81
N THR A 203 -13.94 4.99 17.58
CA THR A 203 -14.64 4.28 16.52
C THR A 203 -13.98 2.93 16.22
N ARG A 204 -14.81 1.91 15.97
CA ARG A 204 -14.35 0.56 15.61
C ARG A 204 -13.96 0.49 14.13
N VAL A 205 -12.75 0.94 13.82
CA VAL A 205 -12.12 0.77 12.50
C VAL A 205 -12.11 -0.71 12.13
N GLY A 206 -12.60 -1.04 10.92
CA GLY A 206 -12.58 -2.39 10.38
C GLY A 206 -11.35 -2.69 9.55
N ASP A 207 -11.13 -3.96 9.24
CA ASP A 207 -9.95 -4.39 8.51
C ASP A 207 -9.96 -3.83 7.07
N LEU A 208 -11.15 -3.66 6.46
CA LEU A 208 -11.31 -3.06 5.13
C LEU A 208 -10.76 -1.62 5.04
N GLN A 209 -10.91 -0.82 6.10
CA GLN A 209 -10.35 0.53 6.15
C GLN A 209 -8.82 0.53 6.18
N LEU A 210 -8.19 -0.49 6.79
CA LEU A 210 -6.74 -0.70 6.69
C LEU A 210 -6.32 -1.06 5.27
N VAL A 211 -7.04 -1.98 4.60
CA VAL A 211 -6.77 -2.34 3.20
C VAL A 211 -6.76 -1.09 2.31
N PHE A 212 -7.75 -0.21 2.46
CA PHE A 212 -7.81 1.06 1.72
C PHE A 212 -6.60 1.96 1.98
N ALA A 213 -6.32 2.23 3.26
CA ALA A 213 -5.26 3.14 3.66
C ALA A 213 -3.89 2.67 3.18
N PHE A 214 -3.59 1.38 3.34
CA PHE A 214 -2.34 0.78 2.88
C PHE A 214 -2.25 0.68 1.36
N THR A 215 -3.35 0.39 0.65
CA THR A 215 -3.35 0.34 -0.83
C THR A 215 -3.11 1.73 -1.42
N CYS A 216 -3.83 2.75 -0.94
CA CYS A 216 -3.60 4.16 -1.29
C CYS A 216 -2.17 4.60 -0.98
N GLY A 217 -1.66 4.29 0.22
CA GLY A 217 -0.28 4.61 0.63
C GLY A 217 0.77 3.95 -0.28
N THR A 218 0.59 2.65 -0.57
CA THR A 218 1.50 1.89 -1.45
C THR A 218 1.52 2.47 -2.86
N PHE A 219 0.35 2.78 -3.42
CA PHE A 219 0.23 3.44 -4.73
C PHE A 219 0.97 4.79 -4.78
N LEU A 220 0.80 5.64 -3.77
CA LEU A 220 1.47 6.94 -3.70
C LEU A 220 2.99 6.80 -3.58
N LEU A 221 3.47 5.86 -2.74
CA LEU A 221 4.90 5.58 -2.57
C LEU A 221 5.55 5.00 -3.84
N LEU A 222 4.89 4.05 -4.51
CA LEU A 222 5.33 3.52 -5.80
C LEU A 222 5.34 4.62 -6.86
N SER A 223 4.36 5.52 -6.86
CA SER A 223 4.33 6.66 -7.79
C SER A 223 5.50 7.62 -7.55
N ILE A 224 5.85 7.91 -6.28
CA ILE A 224 7.04 8.71 -5.93
C ILE A 224 8.33 8.00 -6.38
N LEU A 225 8.43 6.69 -6.17
CA LEU A 225 9.57 5.89 -6.62
C LEU A 225 9.71 5.92 -8.15
N VAL A 226 8.61 5.83 -8.89
CA VAL A 226 8.59 5.88 -10.36
C VAL A 226 8.95 7.27 -10.89
N ILE A 227 8.48 8.35 -10.25
CA ILE A 227 8.91 9.73 -10.55
C ILE A 227 10.42 9.91 -10.28
N TYR A 228 10.95 9.31 -9.21
CA TYR A 228 12.38 9.36 -8.87
C TYR A 228 13.26 8.55 -9.85
N LEU A 229 12.82 7.35 -10.26
CA LEU A 229 13.48 6.53 -11.29
C LEU A 229 13.42 7.21 -12.66
N TRP A 230 12.34 7.95 -12.96
CA TRP A 230 12.26 8.81 -14.14
C TRP A 230 13.28 9.95 -14.10
N GLU A 231 13.44 10.59 -12.93
CA GLU A 231 14.49 11.58 -12.68
C GLU A 231 15.91 10.99 -12.51
N LEU A 232 16.08 9.68 -12.71
CA LEU A 232 17.36 9.00 -12.91
C LEU A 232 17.60 8.71 -14.40
N SER A 233 16.79 7.84 -14.99
CA SER A 233 17.12 7.17 -16.26
C SER A 233 16.32 7.65 -17.47
N PHE A 234 15.14 8.27 -17.26
CA PHE A 234 14.13 8.42 -18.32
C PHE A 234 13.79 9.88 -18.69
N LYS A 235 14.53 10.88 -18.17
CA LYS A 235 14.31 12.32 -18.43
C LYS A 235 14.17 12.71 -19.91
N LYS A 236 14.78 11.95 -20.83
CA LYS A 236 14.75 12.18 -22.29
C LYS A 236 13.43 11.73 -22.95
N LEU A 237 12.66 10.85 -22.31
CA LEU A 237 11.41 10.33 -22.84
C LEU A 237 10.26 11.36 -22.74
N PRO A 238 9.20 11.25 -23.56
CA PRO A 238 8.02 12.09 -23.44
C PRO A 238 7.36 11.99 -22.06
N ARG A 239 7.13 13.14 -21.39
CA ARG A 239 6.51 13.22 -20.04
C ARG A 239 5.23 12.41 -19.87
N TRP A 240 4.49 12.14 -20.95
CA TRP A 240 3.27 11.37 -20.89
C TRP A 240 3.49 9.89 -20.53
N MET A 241 4.65 9.31 -20.88
CA MET A 241 4.95 7.92 -20.53
C MET A 241 5.01 7.76 -19.02
N LEU A 242 5.52 8.76 -18.28
CA LEU A 242 5.45 8.79 -16.82
C LEU A 242 4.02 8.83 -16.29
N GLY A 243 3.12 9.57 -16.96
CA GLY A 243 1.70 9.58 -16.60
C GLY A 243 1.05 8.21 -16.77
N VAL A 244 1.37 7.51 -17.87
CA VAL A 244 0.95 6.13 -18.11
C VAL A 244 1.60 5.16 -17.11
N SER A 245 2.88 5.34 -16.75
CA SER A 245 3.54 4.53 -15.71
C SER A 245 2.89 4.70 -14.35
N VAL A 246 2.53 5.93 -13.94
CA VAL A 246 1.78 6.18 -12.69
C VAL A 246 0.40 5.53 -12.75
N LEU A 247 -0.32 5.64 -13.86
CA LEU A 247 -1.62 4.97 -14.03
C LEU A 247 -1.49 3.44 -13.89
N LEU A 248 -0.58 2.82 -14.65
CA LEU A 248 -0.36 1.36 -14.64
C LEU A 248 0.12 0.85 -13.28
N VAL A 249 0.94 1.61 -12.57
CA VAL A 249 1.35 1.27 -11.18
C VAL A 249 0.13 1.25 -10.25
N GLY A 250 -0.85 2.12 -10.47
CA GLY A 250 -2.11 2.13 -9.75
C GLY A 250 -3.09 1.02 -10.14
N THR A 251 -3.13 0.60 -11.42
CA THR A 251 -4.21 -0.26 -11.96
C THR A 251 -3.80 -1.64 -12.45
N ALA A 252 -2.56 -1.83 -12.91
CA ALA A 252 -2.07 -3.10 -13.48
C ALA A 252 -1.43 -3.98 -12.40
N ASN A 253 -2.10 -4.12 -11.24
CA ASN A 253 -1.60 -4.92 -10.11
C ASN A 253 -2.79 -5.58 -9.35
N PRO A 254 -2.56 -6.69 -8.61
CA PRO A 254 -3.65 -7.47 -8.02
C PRO A 254 -4.31 -6.83 -6.78
N THR A 255 -3.82 -5.72 -6.22
CA THR A 255 -4.46 -5.10 -5.04
C THR A 255 -5.81 -4.47 -5.37
N LEU A 256 -6.15 -4.25 -6.65
CA LEU A 256 -7.52 -3.88 -7.05
C LEU A 256 -8.56 -4.93 -6.61
N PHE A 257 -8.23 -6.22 -6.73
CA PHE A 257 -9.12 -7.29 -6.27
C PHE A 257 -9.27 -7.30 -4.75
N MET A 258 -8.21 -6.92 -4.03
CA MET A 258 -8.21 -6.77 -2.56
C MET A 258 -9.06 -5.58 -2.09
N LEU A 259 -9.41 -4.63 -2.95
CA LEU A 259 -10.36 -3.56 -2.62
C LEU A 259 -11.82 -4.01 -2.74
N ASN A 260 -12.15 -4.92 -3.66
CA ASN A 260 -13.55 -5.31 -3.93
C ASN A 260 -14.24 -5.88 -2.68
N ASN A 261 -15.44 -5.38 -2.37
CA ASN A 261 -16.17 -5.59 -1.13
C ASN A 261 -16.93 -6.93 -1.12
N PHE A 262 -16.18 -8.03 -1.00
CA PHE A 262 -16.72 -9.37 -0.78
C PHE A 262 -16.96 -9.67 0.70
N LYS A 263 -17.87 -10.60 0.99
CA LYS A 263 -18.24 -11.05 2.36
C LYS A 263 -17.16 -11.91 3.05
N GLY A 264 -15.95 -12.04 2.49
CA GLY A 264 -14.85 -12.80 3.08
C GLY A 264 -14.13 -12.06 4.21
N ALA A 265 -13.35 -12.77 5.02
CA ALA A 265 -12.53 -12.15 6.06
C ALA A 265 -11.45 -11.24 5.45
N ARG A 266 -11.31 -9.99 5.92
CA ARG A 266 -10.42 -8.98 5.31
C ARG A 266 -9.05 -8.85 6.00
N ILE A 267 -8.75 -9.80 6.88
CA ILE A 267 -7.52 -9.87 7.65
C ILE A 267 -6.30 -10.13 6.76
N TYR A 268 -6.46 -10.96 5.72
CA TYR A 268 -5.40 -11.31 4.77
C TYR A 268 -4.99 -10.09 3.95
N GLU A 269 -5.96 -9.39 3.37
CA GLU A 269 -5.73 -8.21 2.52
C GLU A 269 -5.08 -7.09 3.33
N ALA A 270 -5.46 -6.89 4.59
CA ALA A 270 -4.83 -5.91 5.46
C ALA A 270 -3.40 -6.33 5.86
N ALA A 271 -3.12 -7.63 6.03
CA ALA A 271 -1.75 -8.14 6.21
C ALA A 271 -0.90 -7.98 4.93
N ILE A 272 -1.45 -8.25 3.75
CA ILE A 272 -0.73 -8.15 2.46
C ILE A 272 -0.44 -6.69 2.15
N THR A 273 -1.46 -5.84 2.13
CA THR A 273 -1.33 -4.43 1.75
C THR A 273 -0.53 -3.64 2.78
N GLY A 274 -0.72 -3.88 4.08
CA GLY A 274 0.10 -3.28 5.13
C GLY A 274 1.57 -3.72 5.05
N GLY A 275 1.82 -5.01 4.84
CA GLY A 275 3.16 -5.54 4.62
C GLY A 275 3.83 -4.89 3.41
N GLN A 276 3.13 -4.77 2.28
CA GLN A 276 3.59 -4.09 1.06
C GLN A 276 3.84 -2.60 1.27
N PHE A 277 2.94 -1.89 1.96
CA PHE A 277 3.09 -0.46 2.28
C PHE A 277 4.40 -0.19 3.01
N PHE A 278 4.68 -0.97 4.06
CA PHE A 278 5.92 -0.87 4.82
C PHE A 278 7.16 -1.31 4.01
N LEU A 279 7.04 -2.37 3.20
CA LEU A 279 8.11 -2.86 2.33
C LEU A 279 8.58 -1.80 1.33
N VAL A 280 7.61 -1.18 0.64
CA VAL A 280 7.83 -0.12 -0.36
C VAL A 280 8.30 1.17 0.31
N SER A 281 7.77 1.51 1.49
CA SER A 281 8.26 2.65 2.28
C SER A 281 9.76 2.53 2.57
N GLY A 282 10.20 1.37 3.08
CA GLY A 282 11.61 1.11 3.33
C GLY A 282 12.45 1.13 2.05
N LEU A 283 12.00 0.45 0.99
CA LEU A 283 12.68 0.44 -0.31
C LEU A 283 12.90 1.86 -0.87
N LEU A 284 11.88 2.73 -0.82
CA LEU A 284 11.99 4.11 -1.27
C LEU A 284 13.03 4.88 -0.46
N LEU A 285 13.05 4.75 0.87
CA LEU A 285 14.04 5.40 1.72
C LEU A 285 15.46 4.87 1.47
N ALA A 286 15.65 3.55 1.35
CA ALA A 286 16.93 2.96 0.99
C ALA A 286 17.46 3.49 -0.35
N VAL A 287 16.61 3.52 -1.39
CA VAL A 287 16.92 4.02 -2.73
C VAL A 287 17.23 5.54 -2.76
N LEU A 288 16.66 6.31 -1.84
CA LEU A 288 17.01 7.72 -1.62
C LEU A 288 18.34 7.87 -0.85
N ALA A 289 18.62 7.00 0.11
CA ALA A 289 19.85 6.99 0.89
C ALA A 289 21.09 6.64 0.03
N LEU A 290 20.95 5.77 -0.98
CA LEU A 290 22.06 5.39 -1.88
C LEU A 290 22.78 6.60 -2.52
N LYS A 291 22.07 7.69 -2.82
CA LYS A 291 22.65 8.92 -3.42
C LYS A 291 23.32 9.86 -2.43
N LYS A 292 23.09 9.71 -1.12
CA LYS A 292 23.62 10.60 -0.09
C LYS A 292 24.80 9.94 0.64
N SER A 293 25.84 10.71 0.92
CA SER A 293 26.84 10.34 1.92
C SER A 293 26.22 10.41 3.32
N ARG A 294 26.68 9.56 4.24
CA ARG A 294 26.29 9.59 5.68
C ARG A 294 24.77 9.60 5.96
N ALA A 295 23.97 8.94 5.11
CA ALA A 295 22.51 8.96 5.14
C ALA A 295 21.85 8.13 6.28
N TYR A 296 22.54 7.99 7.42
CA TYR A 296 22.29 6.94 8.42
C TYR A 296 20.87 6.96 9.00
N TRP A 297 20.30 8.13 9.27
CA TRP A 297 18.91 8.23 9.77
C TRP A 297 17.86 7.75 8.75
N ILE A 298 18.10 7.91 7.45
CA ILE A 298 17.21 7.42 6.39
C ILE A 298 17.30 5.90 6.30
N LEU A 299 18.51 5.35 6.49
CA LEU A 299 18.75 3.91 6.56
C LEU A 299 18.14 3.27 7.81
N ALA A 300 18.22 3.93 8.97
CA ALA A 300 17.56 3.49 10.19
C ALA A 300 16.04 3.49 10.05
N LEU A 301 15.44 4.54 9.46
CA LEU A 301 14.01 4.56 9.18
C LEU A 301 13.60 3.48 8.17
N SER A 302 14.44 3.18 7.16
CA SER A 302 14.24 2.03 6.27
C SER A 302 14.24 0.70 7.04
N GLY A 303 15.15 0.50 7.98
CA GLY A 303 15.22 -0.68 8.84
C GLY A 303 13.98 -0.84 9.72
N ILE A 304 13.49 0.26 10.32
CA ILE A 304 12.24 0.30 11.10
C ILE A 304 11.04 -0.09 10.21
N LEU A 305 10.93 0.49 9.01
CA LEU A 305 9.84 0.18 8.09
C LEU A 305 9.88 -1.29 7.64
N TRP A 306 11.07 -1.86 7.41
CA TRP A 306 11.20 -3.28 7.11
C TRP A 306 10.88 -4.19 8.31
N ALA A 307 11.22 -3.80 9.55
CA ALA A 307 10.72 -4.49 10.74
C ALA A 307 9.18 -4.47 10.83
N LEU A 308 8.56 -3.32 10.58
CA LEU A 308 7.10 -3.17 10.56
C LEU A 308 6.45 -3.98 9.43
N SER A 309 7.13 -4.15 8.28
CA SER A 309 6.70 -5.01 7.18
C SER A 309 6.66 -6.48 7.60
N ILE A 310 7.72 -7.00 8.23
CA ILE A 310 7.76 -8.38 8.75
C ILE A 310 6.73 -8.57 9.88
N GLY A 311 6.63 -7.60 10.80
CA GLY A 311 5.62 -7.58 11.86
C GLY A 311 4.18 -7.40 11.37
N THR A 312 3.97 -7.11 10.09
CA THR A 312 2.65 -7.15 9.42
C THR A 312 2.44 -8.45 8.65
N ARG A 313 3.50 -9.01 8.05
CA ARG A 313 3.43 -10.29 7.32
C ARG A 313 4.80 -10.99 7.34
N LEU A 314 4.96 -11.98 8.21
CA LEU A 314 6.24 -12.64 8.54
C LEU A 314 7.07 -13.06 7.31
N PHE A 315 6.43 -13.62 6.29
CA PHE A 315 7.10 -14.07 5.06
C PHE A 315 7.80 -12.97 4.25
N LEU A 316 7.52 -11.68 4.51
CA LEU A 316 8.25 -10.57 3.88
C LEU A 316 9.71 -10.45 4.35
N ILE A 317 10.14 -11.23 5.35
CA ILE A 317 11.55 -11.39 5.71
C ILE A 317 12.41 -11.81 4.50
N LEU A 318 11.91 -12.66 3.60
CA LEU A 318 12.66 -13.16 2.44
C LEU A 318 13.02 -12.05 1.43
N PRO A 319 12.08 -11.25 0.88
CA PRO A 319 12.42 -10.13 0.01
C PRO A 319 13.21 -9.03 0.72
N ILE A 320 13.03 -8.85 2.04
CA ILE A 320 13.84 -7.90 2.84
C ILE A 320 15.30 -8.36 2.92
N CYS A 321 15.57 -9.63 3.23
CA CYS A 321 16.91 -10.20 3.18
C CYS A 321 17.55 -10.04 1.79
N GLY A 322 16.79 -10.27 0.71
CA GLY A 322 17.25 -10.03 -0.66
C GLY A 322 17.62 -8.57 -0.94
N MET A 323 16.80 -7.61 -0.51
CA MET A 323 17.10 -6.19 -0.66
C MET A 323 18.30 -5.73 0.18
N ILE A 324 18.45 -6.25 1.41
CA ILE A 324 19.63 -6.01 2.26
C ILE A 324 20.88 -6.56 1.60
N PHE A 325 20.83 -7.77 1.04
CA PHE A 325 21.95 -8.36 0.30
C PHE A 325 22.38 -7.48 -0.89
N VAL A 326 21.44 -7.00 -1.71
CA VAL A 326 21.75 -6.12 -2.85
C VAL A 326 22.37 -4.79 -2.40
N ILE A 327 21.85 -4.19 -1.32
CA ILE A 327 22.41 -2.95 -0.74
C ILE A 327 23.82 -3.19 -0.18
N ALA A 328 24.01 -4.28 0.57
CA ALA A 328 25.29 -4.64 1.17
C ALA A 328 26.34 -4.93 0.09
N TYR A 329 26.00 -5.72 -0.92
CA TYR A 329 26.86 -5.98 -2.09
C TYR A 329 27.27 -4.67 -2.80
N GLY A 330 26.29 -3.80 -3.08
CA GLY A 330 26.53 -2.50 -3.72
C GLY A 330 27.44 -1.56 -2.90
N TRP A 331 27.41 -1.63 -1.57
CA TRP A 331 28.34 -0.87 -0.72
C TRP A 331 29.69 -1.55 -0.55
N LEU A 332 29.74 -2.88 -0.43
CA LEU A 332 30.98 -3.65 -0.31
C LEU A 332 31.87 -3.46 -1.55
N HIS A 333 31.31 -3.54 -2.75
CA HIS A 333 32.02 -3.25 -4.01
C HIS A 333 32.17 -1.74 -4.33
N GLY A 334 31.54 -0.86 -3.55
CA GLY A 334 31.63 0.60 -3.73
C GLY A 334 32.92 1.21 -3.17
N LYS A 335 33.38 2.32 -3.77
CA LYS A 335 34.58 3.09 -3.34
C LYS A 335 34.40 3.91 -2.03
N ARG A 336 33.45 3.55 -1.15
CA ARG A 336 33.24 4.22 0.14
C ARG A 336 34.28 3.79 1.18
N PRO A 337 34.61 4.61 2.21
CA PRO A 337 35.44 4.19 3.33
C PRO A 337 34.83 3.00 4.09
N ALA A 338 35.67 2.10 4.62
CA ALA A 338 35.21 0.91 5.34
C ALA A 338 34.28 1.24 6.53
N LEU A 339 34.61 2.29 7.29
CA LEU A 339 33.77 2.77 8.40
C LEU A 339 32.39 3.28 7.93
N GLU A 340 32.29 3.97 6.78
CA GLU A 340 30.98 4.38 6.25
C GLU A 340 30.15 3.17 5.80
N LYS A 341 30.78 2.13 5.24
CA LYS A 341 30.10 0.85 4.91
C LYS A 341 29.54 0.21 6.18
N ALA A 342 30.38 0.04 7.22
CA ALA A 342 29.99 -0.57 8.48
C ALA A 342 28.86 0.21 9.19
N VAL A 343 28.97 1.53 9.31
CA VAL A 343 27.92 2.36 9.93
C VAL A 343 26.64 2.38 9.10
N SER A 344 26.71 2.33 7.77
CA SER A 344 25.51 2.26 6.92
C SER A 344 24.78 0.91 7.04
N LEU A 345 25.53 -0.20 7.13
CA LEU A 345 24.99 -1.55 7.37
C LEU A 345 24.39 -1.67 8.77
N PHE A 346 25.09 -1.17 9.79
CA PHE A 346 24.56 -1.13 11.15
C PHE A 346 23.29 -0.29 11.26
N ALA A 347 23.25 0.88 10.61
CA ALA A 347 22.10 1.78 10.66
C ALA A 347 20.82 1.11 10.14
N ILE A 348 20.87 0.32 9.05
CA ILE A 348 19.69 -0.39 8.53
C ILE A 348 19.44 -1.73 9.24
N GLY A 349 20.51 -2.44 9.66
CA GLY A 349 20.42 -3.76 10.26
C GLY A 349 19.99 -3.76 11.73
N PHE A 350 20.42 -2.78 12.52
CA PHE A 350 20.13 -2.74 13.97
C PHE A 350 18.63 -2.56 14.27
N PRO A 351 17.88 -1.62 13.66
CA PRO A 351 16.44 -1.50 13.91
C PRO A 351 15.65 -2.71 13.41
N LEU A 352 16.13 -3.37 12.35
CA LEU A 352 15.53 -4.60 11.84
C LEU A 352 15.71 -5.77 12.82
N LEU A 353 16.94 -5.96 13.34
CA LEU A 353 17.24 -6.96 14.36
C LEU A 353 16.42 -6.71 15.64
N LEU A 354 16.35 -5.46 16.10
CA LEU A 354 15.55 -5.08 17.26
C LEU A 354 14.05 -5.40 17.03
N GLY A 355 13.51 -5.11 15.85
CA GLY A 355 12.15 -5.48 15.48
C GLY A 355 11.89 -6.99 15.47
N MET A 356 12.86 -7.77 14.97
CA MET A 356 12.79 -9.24 15.01
C MET A 356 12.84 -9.79 16.45
N LEU A 357 13.65 -9.20 17.34
CA LEU A 357 13.71 -9.57 18.76
C LEU A 357 12.39 -9.25 19.48
N ILE A 358 11.79 -8.08 19.22
CA ILE A 358 10.48 -7.69 19.75
C ILE A 358 9.37 -8.64 19.24
N LEU A 359 9.43 -9.04 17.96
CA LEU A 359 8.48 -10.00 17.39
C LEU A 359 8.65 -11.41 17.98
N GLY A 360 9.88 -11.84 18.23
CA GLY A 360 10.19 -13.10 18.93
C GLY A 360 9.68 -13.11 20.37
N TRP A 361 9.88 -12.03 21.12
CA TRP A 361 9.29 -11.86 22.45
C TRP A 361 7.74 -11.88 22.40
N TYR A 362 7.14 -11.17 21.46
CA TYR A 362 5.69 -11.17 21.24
C TYR A 362 5.12 -12.56 20.87
N ASN A 363 5.92 -13.44 20.26
CA ASN A 363 5.55 -14.84 20.06
C ASN A 363 5.68 -15.66 21.35
N TRP A 364 6.79 -15.47 22.08
CA TRP A 364 7.08 -16.18 23.32
C TRP A 364 6.04 -15.91 24.42
N GLU A 365 5.63 -14.66 24.64
CA GLU A 365 4.57 -14.29 25.59
C GLU A 365 3.18 -14.89 25.22
N ARG A 366 2.95 -15.17 23.93
CA ARG A 366 1.67 -15.73 23.46
C ARG A 366 1.62 -17.25 23.52
N PHE A 367 2.72 -17.92 23.15
CA PHE A 367 2.74 -19.37 22.89
C PHE A 367 3.83 -20.15 23.63
N GLY A 368 4.76 -19.47 24.31
CA GLY A 368 5.93 -20.08 24.96
C GLY A 368 7.12 -20.35 24.02
N SER A 369 7.02 -19.97 22.73
CA SER A 369 8.09 -20.13 21.73
C SER A 369 8.26 -18.85 20.92
N VAL A 370 9.51 -18.49 20.62
CA VAL A 370 9.84 -17.33 19.75
C VAL A 370 9.52 -17.58 18.27
N THR A 371 9.48 -18.84 17.83
CA THR A 371 9.24 -19.22 16.43
C THR A 371 7.77 -19.48 16.12
N GLU A 372 6.93 -19.78 17.13
CA GLU A 372 5.50 -20.00 16.91
C GLU A 372 4.78 -18.66 16.70
N SER A 373 4.16 -18.48 15.54
CA SER A 373 3.48 -17.24 15.17
C SER A 373 2.00 -17.22 15.59
N GLY A 374 1.44 -18.40 15.91
CA GLY A 374 0.02 -18.69 16.08
C GLY A 374 -0.58 -19.47 14.92
N LEU A 375 0.22 -19.90 13.94
CA LEU A 375 -0.26 -20.60 12.74
C LEU A 375 -0.64 -22.05 13.05
N TYR A 376 0.10 -22.73 13.94
CA TYR A 376 -0.19 -24.12 14.30
C TYR A 376 -1.51 -24.27 15.09
N TYR A 377 -1.93 -23.23 15.82
CA TYR A 377 -3.17 -23.23 16.59
C TYR A 377 -4.32 -22.46 15.89
N GLN A 378 -4.34 -22.44 14.55
CA GLN A 378 -5.40 -21.81 13.77
C GLN A 378 -6.74 -22.58 13.88
N LEU A 379 -7.86 -21.82 13.84
CA LEU A 379 -9.23 -22.29 13.58
C LEU A 379 -9.70 -21.97 12.14
#